data_AF-A0A9D7VJG5-F1
#
_entry.id   AF-A0A9D7VJG5-F1
#
_cell.length_a   1.000
_cell.length_b   1.000
_cell.length_c   1.000
_cell.angle_alpha   90.00
_cell.angle_beta   90.00
_cell.angle_gamma   90.00
#
_symmetry.space_group_name_H-M   'P 1'
#
loop_
_entity.id
_entity.type
_entity.pdbx_description
1 polymer ?
#
loop_
_entity_poly.entity_id
_entity_poly.type
_entity_poly.pdbx_seq_one_letter_code
_entity_poly.pdbx_strand_id
1 'polypeptide(L)'
;MILVIRERATKQQIDEMLKTWGVFIKIVVDIEREILAGGAERHYECEQELLKDGSRQRDIWGADWSPYTQEMVFESIINIRPSENNRTMEIQSPLIRERVAQITQRLLGGL
;
A
#
# COMPACT_ATOMS: atom_id res chain seq x y z
N MET A 1 13.70 2.64 4.89
CA MET A 1 13.06 3.89 5.36
C MET A 1 11.62 3.91 4.87
N ILE A 2 10.67 4.44 5.64
CA ILE A 2 9.28 4.58 5.15
C ILE A 2 9.18 5.80 4.27
N LEU A 3 8.62 5.64 3.07
CA LEU A 3 8.41 6.69 2.09
C LEU A 3 6.93 6.87 1.81
N VAL A 4 6.46 8.12 1.82
CA VAL A 4 5.13 8.49 1.29
C VAL A 4 5.30 8.95 -0.16
N ILE A 5 4.65 8.23 -1.06
CA ILE A 5 4.69 8.41 -2.51
C ILE A 5 3.39 9.08 -2.95
N ARG A 6 3.50 10.29 -3.50
CA ARG A 6 2.36 11.10 -3.99
C ARG A 6 2.29 11.18 -5.51
N GLU A 7 3.44 11.05 -6.15
CA GLU A 7 3.63 11.08 -7.58
C GLU A 7 4.40 9.82 -8.00
N ARG A 8 4.59 9.62 -9.30
CA ARG A 8 5.30 8.43 -9.79
C ARG A 8 6.67 8.31 -9.13
N ALA A 9 6.90 7.19 -8.47
CA ALA A 9 8.12 6.93 -7.72
C ALA A 9 9.32 6.84 -8.66
N THR A 10 10.45 7.39 -8.21
CA THR A 10 11.73 7.16 -8.87
C THR A 10 12.23 5.75 -8.59
N LYS A 11 13.11 5.25 -9.45
CA LYS A 11 13.80 3.98 -9.20
C LYS A 11 14.49 3.96 -7.84
N GLN A 12 15.14 5.06 -7.43
CA GLN A 12 15.80 5.12 -6.13
C GLN A 12 14.81 4.99 -4.96
N GLN A 13 13.61 5.56 -5.08
CA GLN A 13 12.58 5.42 -4.04
C GLN A 13 12.08 3.98 -3.94
N ILE A 14 11.88 3.29 -5.08
CA ILE A 14 11.51 1.88 -5.08
C ILE A 14 12.63 1.02 -4.50
N ASP A 15 13.88 1.22 -4.94
CA ASP A 15 15.05 0.52 -4.43
C ASP A 15 15.21 0.73 -2.92
N GLU A 16 14.93 1.93 -2.41
CA GLU A 16 14.96 2.24 -0.97
C GLU A 16 13.86 1.49 -0.19
N MET A 17 12.63 1.46 -0.70
CA MET A 17 11.53 0.70 -0.09
C MET A 17 11.76 -0.81 -0.13
N LEU A 18 12.45 -1.32 -1.16
CA LEU A 18 12.78 -2.73 -1.31
C LEU A 18 13.81 -3.23 -0.30
N LYS A 19 14.65 -2.36 0.29
CA LYS A 19 15.72 -2.79 1.22
C LYS A 19 15.22 -3.64 2.39
N THR A 20 13.97 -3.49 2.78
CA THR A 20 13.39 -4.19 3.93
C THR A 20 13.10 -5.67 3.66
N TRP A 21 12.57 -6.01 2.49
CA TRP A 21 12.14 -7.39 2.16
C TRP A 21 12.82 -7.97 0.92
N GLY A 22 13.49 -7.15 0.12
CA GLY A 22 14.26 -7.52 -1.07
C GLY A 22 13.42 -7.88 -2.30
N VAL A 23 12.29 -8.56 -2.13
CA VAL A 23 11.49 -9.14 -3.22
C VAL A 23 10.12 -8.49 -3.42
N PHE A 24 9.55 -7.91 -2.37
CA PHE A 24 8.28 -7.18 -2.41
C PHE A 24 8.36 -5.96 -1.48
N ILE A 25 7.41 -5.06 -1.61
CA ILE A 25 7.23 -3.91 -0.75
C ILE A 25 5.88 -4.06 -0.06
N LYS A 26 5.87 -3.97 1.27
CA LYS A 26 4.63 -3.76 2.02
C LYS A 26 4.17 -2.33 1.81
N ILE A 27 2.98 -2.17 1.25
CA ILE A 27 2.39 -0.87 0.94
C ILE A 27 1.06 -0.66 1.68
N VAL A 28 0.77 0.58 2.01
CA VAL A 28 -0.57 1.03 2.40
C VAL A 28 -0.96 2.14 1.46
N VAL A 29 -2.15 2.03 0.89
CA VAL A 29 -2.66 2.95 -0.14
C VAL A 29 -3.83 3.72 0.44
N ASP A 30 -3.79 5.05 0.35
CA ASP A 30 -4.96 5.89 0.53
C ASP A 30 -5.72 6.01 -0.79
N ILE A 31 -6.92 5.45 -0.85
CA ILE A 31 -7.71 5.38 -2.08
C ILE A 31 -8.47 6.68 -2.41
N GLU A 32 -8.59 7.60 -1.44
CA GLU A 32 -9.26 8.89 -1.62
C GLU A 32 -8.23 9.95 -2.06
N ARG A 33 -7.09 9.99 -1.38
CA ARG A 33 -5.98 10.92 -1.68
C ARG A 33 -5.08 10.42 -2.82
N GLU A 34 -5.24 9.16 -3.19
CA GLU A 34 -4.46 8.45 -4.21
C GLU A 34 -2.94 8.54 -4.03
N ILE A 35 -2.50 8.33 -2.79
CA ILE A 35 -1.10 8.26 -2.37
C ILE A 35 -0.85 6.91 -1.69
N LEU A 36 0.41 6.53 -1.51
CA LEU A 36 0.75 5.33 -0.74
C LEU A 36 1.99 5.52 0.13
N ALA A 37 2.14 4.68 1.14
CA ALA A 37 3.35 4.57 1.94
C ALA A 37 3.94 3.15 1.82
N GLY A 38 5.26 3.04 1.76
CA GLY A 38 5.98 1.76 1.66
C GLY A 38 7.37 1.80 2.29
N GLY A 39 7.99 0.62 2.41
CA GLY A 39 9.36 0.48 2.94
C GLY A 39 9.47 0.11 4.42
N ALA A 40 8.37 -0.28 5.05
CA ALA A 40 8.32 -0.76 6.44
C ALA A 40 8.37 -2.30 6.55
N GLU A 41 8.66 -2.80 7.76
CA GLU A 41 8.57 -4.24 8.07
C GLU A 41 7.11 -4.69 8.16
N ARG A 42 6.22 -3.82 8.64
CA ARG A 42 4.78 -4.11 8.81
C ARG A 42 3.92 -3.04 8.17
N HIS A 43 2.76 -3.43 7.62
CA HIS A 43 1.81 -2.47 7.05
C HIS A 43 1.34 -1.41 8.04
N TYR A 44 1.20 -1.75 9.33
CA TYR A 44 0.77 -0.77 10.34
C TYR A 44 1.72 0.43 10.45
N GLU A 45 3.01 0.27 10.19
CA GLU A 45 3.95 1.39 10.25
C GLU A 45 3.72 2.35 9.07
N CYS A 46 3.50 1.82 7.86
CA CYS A 46 3.09 2.61 6.70
C CYS A 46 1.72 3.29 6.91
N GLU A 47 0.79 2.58 7.55
CA GLU A 47 -0.52 3.11 7.95
C GLU A 47 -0.36 4.32 8.87
N GLN A 48 0.49 4.23 9.91
CA GLN A 48 0.75 5.34 10.81
C GLN A 48 1.34 6.56 10.08
N GLU A 49 2.25 6.35 9.13
CA GLU A 49 2.80 7.46 8.34
C GLU A 49 1.73 8.16 7.49
N LEU A 50 0.80 7.41 6.87
CA LEU A 50 -0.32 8.02 6.15
C LEU A 50 -1.28 8.76 7.08
N LEU A 51 -1.60 8.19 8.26
CA LEU A 51 -2.45 8.85 9.25
C LEU A 51 -1.83 10.17 9.75
N LYS A 52 -0.52 10.17 10.05
CA LYS A 52 0.22 11.39 10.40
C LYS A 52 0.20 12.41 9.26
N ASP A 53 0.23 11.93 8.02
CA ASP A 53 0.12 12.75 6.81
C ASP A 53 -1.30 13.27 6.53
N GLY A 54 -2.29 12.92 7.35
CA GLY A 54 -3.67 13.41 7.24
C GLY A 54 -4.63 12.48 6.50
N SER A 55 -4.24 11.24 6.21
CA SER A 55 -5.15 10.22 5.69
C SER A 55 -6.18 9.82 6.74
N ARG A 56 -7.34 9.35 6.27
CA ARG A 56 -8.39 8.83 7.15
C ARG A 56 -8.30 7.31 7.20
N GLN A 57 -8.50 6.75 8.40
CA GLN A 57 -8.47 5.31 8.62
C GLN A 57 -9.32 4.52 7.61
N ARG A 58 -10.55 4.97 7.34
CA ARG A 58 -11.47 4.31 6.39
C ARG A 58 -10.98 4.28 4.94
N ASP A 59 -10.09 5.20 4.57
CA ASP A 59 -9.66 5.41 3.19
C ASP A 59 -8.30 4.71 2.90
N ILE A 60 -7.64 4.12 3.90
CA ILE A 60 -6.34 3.44 3.74
C ILE A 60 -6.46 1.91 3.73
N TRP A 61 -5.73 1.22 2.85
CA TRP A 61 -5.78 -0.23 2.66
C TRP A 61 -4.39 -0.84 2.43
N GLY A 62 -4.10 -1.97 3.07
CA GLY A 62 -2.81 -2.63 3.03
C GLY A 62 -2.71 -3.71 1.95
N ALA A 63 -1.55 -3.79 1.28
CA ALA A 63 -1.20 -4.82 0.32
C ALA A 63 0.33 -5.04 0.26
N ASP A 64 0.76 -6.15 -0.32
CA ASP A 64 2.15 -6.34 -0.74
C ASP A 64 2.24 -6.19 -2.27
N TRP A 65 3.31 -5.57 -2.76
CA TRP A 65 3.54 -5.37 -4.19
C TRP A 65 4.95 -5.81 -4.60
N SER A 66 5.07 -6.56 -5.68
CA SER A 66 6.35 -7.00 -6.25
C SER A 66 6.72 -6.16 -7.47
N PRO A 67 7.85 -5.42 -7.46
CA PRO A 67 8.32 -4.73 -8.67
C PRO A 67 8.73 -5.68 -9.78
N TYR A 68 9.13 -6.91 -9.44
CA TYR A 68 9.65 -7.89 -10.40
C TYR A 68 8.54 -8.60 -11.19
N THR A 69 7.42 -8.92 -10.52
CA THR A 69 6.28 -9.61 -11.14
C THR A 69 5.09 -8.69 -11.41
N GLN A 70 5.11 -7.47 -10.84
CA GLN A 70 3.99 -6.53 -10.79
C GLN A 70 2.74 -7.11 -10.08
N GLU A 71 2.89 -8.23 -9.38
CA GLU A 71 1.81 -8.86 -8.64
C GLU A 71 1.52 -8.12 -7.33
N MET A 72 0.26 -8.20 -6.90
CA MET A 72 -0.20 -7.70 -5.62
C MET A 72 -0.85 -8.79 -4.79
N VAL A 73 -0.56 -8.78 -3.50
CA VAL A 73 -1.23 -9.60 -2.49
C VAL A 73 -1.99 -8.65 -1.57
N PHE A 74 -3.32 -8.71 -1.60
CA PHE A 74 -4.19 -7.78 -0.88
C PHE A 74 -4.46 -8.20 0.57
N GLU A 75 -3.46 -8.81 1.23
CA GLU A 75 -3.57 -9.35 2.57
C GLU A 75 -2.79 -8.49 3.58
N SER A 76 -3.48 -7.99 4.61
CA SER A 76 -2.86 -7.24 5.69
C SER A 76 -3.73 -7.24 6.95
N ILE A 77 -3.11 -7.23 8.13
CA ILE A 77 -3.83 -7.11 9.41
C ILE A 77 -4.65 -5.83 9.48
N ILE A 78 -4.19 -4.72 8.88
CA ILE A 78 -4.90 -3.43 8.93
C ILE A 78 -6.22 -3.43 8.13
N ASN A 79 -6.42 -4.45 7.30
CA ASN A 79 -7.63 -4.62 6.50
C ASN A 79 -8.77 -5.25 7.33
N ILE A 80 -8.51 -5.79 8.52
CA ILE A 80 -9.56 -6.36 9.38
C ILE A 80 -10.41 -5.22 9.96
N ARG A 81 -11.61 -5.02 9.38
CA ARG A 81 -12.54 -3.93 9.67
C ARG A 81 -14.00 -4.42 9.64
N PRO A 82 -14.48 -5.06 10.71
CA PRO A 82 -15.85 -5.55 10.77
C PRO A 82 -16.92 -4.49 10.53
N SER A 83 -16.66 -3.24 10.96
CA SER A 83 -17.56 -2.09 10.75
C SER A 83 -17.73 -1.68 9.29
N GLU A 84 -16.75 -1.99 8.44
CA GLU A 84 -16.76 -1.70 6.99
C GLU A 84 -17.03 -2.97 6.16
N ASN A 85 -17.56 -4.01 6.80
CA ASN A 85 -17.83 -5.32 6.20
C ASN A 85 -16.60 -6.04 5.62
N ASN A 86 -15.39 -5.76 6.15
CA ASN A 86 -14.16 -6.49 5.80
C ASN A 86 -13.68 -7.30 7.01
N ARG A 87 -14.02 -8.58 7.11
CA ARG A 87 -13.76 -9.36 8.35
C ARG A 87 -12.46 -10.16 8.33
N THR A 88 -11.73 -10.12 7.23
CA THR A 88 -10.50 -10.88 7.02
C THR A 88 -9.33 -9.93 6.75
N MET A 89 -8.12 -10.47 6.68
CA MET A 89 -6.94 -9.70 6.28
C MET A 89 -6.95 -9.37 4.77
N GLU A 90 -7.68 -10.16 3.98
CA GLU A 90 -7.88 -9.85 2.58
C GLU A 90 -8.84 -8.68 2.40
N ILE A 91 -8.54 -7.76 1.49
CA ILE A 91 -9.53 -6.79 1.00
C ILE A 91 -10.64 -7.59 0.28
N GLN A 92 -11.86 -7.64 0.80
CA GLN A 92 -12.92 -8.49 0.23
C GLN A 92 -13.67 -7.79 -0.91
N SER A 93 -13.70 -6.46 -0.91
CA SER A 93 -14.38 -5.67 -1.95
C SER A 93 -13.56 -5.64 -3.24
N PRO A 94 -14.11 -6.13 -4.38
CA PRO A 94 -13.43 -6.06 -5.67
C PRO A 94 -13.15 -4.63 -6.12
N LEU A 95 -14.07 -3.71 -5.83
CA LEU A 95 -13.92 -2.29 -6.14
C LEU A 95 -12.72 -1.66 -5.42
N ILE A 96 -12.52 -2.02 -4.16
CA ILE A 96 -11.38 -1.52 -3.37
C ILE A 96 -10.08 -2.14 -3.88
N ARG A 97 -10.05 -3.46 -4.17
CA ARG A 97 -8.89 -4.12 -4.79
C ARG A 97 -8.50 -3.42 -6.10
N GLU A 98 -9.46 -3.13 -6.95
CA GLU A 98 -9.23 -2.44 -8.21
C GLU A 98 -8.66 -1.03 -7.99
N ARG A 99 -9.21 -0.25 -7.07
CA ARG A 99 -8.69 1.09 -6.74
C ARG A 99 -7.26 1.03 -6.20
N VAL A 100 -6.97 0.14 -5.25
CA VAL A 100 -5.62 -0.10 -4.72
C VAL A 100 -4.66 -0.50 -5.84
N ALA A 101 -5.09 -1.37 -6.75
CA ALA A 101 -4.29 -1.83 -7.87
C ALA A 101 -3.95 -0.70 -8.84
N GLN A 102 -4.94 0.09 -9.24
CA GLN A 102 -4.77 1.20 -10.17
C GLN A 102 -3.81 2.26 -9.61
N ILE A 103 -3.98 2.64 -8.34
CA ILE A 103 -3.12 3.63 -7.67
C ILE A 103 -1.69 3.09 -7.54
N THR A 104 -1.52 1.85 -7.10
CA THR A 104 -0.21 1.20 -7.01
C THR A 104 0.48 1.16 -8.37
N GLN A 105 -0.20 0.72 -9.43
CA GLN A 105 0.39 0.65 -10.76
C GLN A 105 0.77 2.03 -11.31
N ARG A 106 -0.06 3.06 -11.05
CA ARG A 106 0.22 4.43 -11.46
C ARG A 106 1.44 5.01 -10.74
N LEU A 107 1.59 4.73 -9.45
CA LEU A 107 2.64 5.31 -8.61
C LEU A 107 3.96 4.52 -8.70
N LEU A 108 3.92 3.19 -8.76
CA LEU A 108 5.11 2.32 -8.66
C LEU A 108 5.39 1.50 -9.93
N GLY A 109 4.39 1.34 -10.80
CA GLY A 109 4.50 0.43 -11.95
C GLY A 109 5.32 0.96 -13.12
N GLY A 110 5.64 0.05 -14.03
CA GLY A 110 6.28 0.35 -15.33
C GLY A 110 7.75 0.76 -15.24
N LEU A 111 8.49 0.14 -14.31
CA LEU A 111 9.95 0.19 -14.21
C LEU A 111 10.57 -1.09 -14.78
#